data_AF-A0A976ILY4-F1
#
_entry.id   AF-A0A976ILY4-F1
#
_cell.length_a   1.000
_cell.length_b   1.000
_cell.length_c   1.000
_cell.angle_alpha   90.00
_cell.angle_beta   90.00
_cell.angle_gamma   90.00
#
_symmetry.space_group_name_H-M   'P 1'
#
loop_
_entity.id
_entity.type
_entity.pdbx_description
1 polymer ?
#
loop_
_entity_poly.entity_id
_entity_poly.type
_entity_poly.pdbx_seq_one_letter_code
_entity_poly.pdbx_strand_id
1 'polypeptide(L)'
;MMAMEVNHSLVDKDFDRYVLAANGIAKHAIPLPVAALMPLDAEQSLLKAKRISRLNYNALTVDPFLCQSLAANVAYFVNGEYQLMQIIDCKINGAKLTKICNFPILTTRLENVSIHVAGKGMIVYSDGQGSLYYVKADSIASEAKWQIVYECQPLGVVPLLLLNAVYDEENHKIYAVGAECVSTNEANELFRLHIFQVSSQMALKSENKVDTSSLEFEHKVTGLAEVSELPINILCNKTDMVFLVKGECHLLAPAKDRSFESLDVFNKSMPIQRRQEKEGVNDPDMNMLYSMFPRAGIGYHGENVRPTKTSELASLDLKIPLRDRFQKSSSSLSSFYTPHEGSSNFIKSNDHERSNSPQNQPLKVPTTDTLLGGFEECDSGDPDAKAHLLLVNLSSEAVVQQQRAINCREFQFLCPGAHVLDIPSTLLFRNDVHGLMYELKIASNQVVLNHVATFPAFGFVQASKQDTKLMSFHPAGSFACIGEFTRRIFIYQNDDLETENKAHTCKQHIVEFGNQELLGLQITNNDTLLVLTPTTMYSLRLLLC
;
A
#
# COMPACT_ATOMS: atom_id res chain seq x y z
N MET A 1 27.36 -5.07 11.70
CA MET A 1 26.03 -4.83 11.07
C MET A 1 25.54 -3.48 11.58
N MET A 2 25.29 -2.49 10.73
CA MET A 2 24.63 -1.24 11.16
C MET A 2 23.13 -1.47 11.13
N ALA A 3 22.49 -1.44 12.30
CA ALA A 3 21.03 -1.42 12.40
C ALA A 3 20.47 -0.18 11.68
N MET A 4 19.17 -0.18 11.35
CA MET A 4 18.54 1.07 10.95
C MET A 4 18.58 2.03 12.14
N GLU A 5 19.14 3.23 11.94
CA GLU A 5 19.27 4.23 12.99
C GLU A 5 18.20 5.31 12.80
N VAL A 6 17.61 5.75 13.91
CA VAL A 6 16.69 6.88 13.93
C VAL A 6 17.49 8.14 14.22
N ASN A 7 17.58 9.02 13.23
CA ASN A 7 18.09 10.37 13.49
C ASN A 7 17.05 11.18 14.27
N HIS A 8 17.20 11.24 15.60
CA HIS A 8 16.30 11.96 16.50
C HIS A 8 16.29 13.48 16.29
N SER A 9 17.24 14.07 15.56
CA SER A 9 17.19 15.50 15.21
C SER A 9 16.11 15.82 14.18
N LEU A 10 15.61 14.81 13.47
CA LEU A 10 14.56 14.94 12.45
C LEU A 10 13.15 14.66 13.03
N VAL A 11 13.07 14.29 14.30
CA VAL A 11 11.81 13.97 14.97
C VAL A 11 11.37 15.17 15.80
N ASP A 12 10.22 15.73 15.44
CA ASP A 12 9.56 16.74 16.26
C ASP A 12 8.92 16.07 17.48
N LYS A 13 9.50 16.30 18.66
CA LYS A 13 9.05 15.73 19.94
C LYS A 13 7.85 16.46 20.51
N ASP A 14 7.64 17.70 20.08
CA ASP A 14 6.60 18.57 20.58
C ASP A 14 5.41 18.62 19.62
N PHE A 15 5.39 17.75 18.59
CA PHE A 15 4.31 17.62 17.62
C PHE A 15 2.95 17.48 18.31
N ASP A 16 2.05 18.43 18.03
CA ASP A 16 0.70 18.50 18.58
C ASP A 16 -0.27 17.66 17.73
N ARG A 17 -0.51 18.08 16.48
CA ARG A 17 -1.52 17.42 15.63
C ARG A 17 -1.44 17.79 14.14
N TYR A 18 -2.16 16.99 13.35
CA TYR A 18 -2.58 17.39 12.01
C TYR A 18 -3.83 18.29 12.06
N VAL A 19 -3.79 19.42 11.35
CA VAL A 19 -4.88 20.39 11.25
C VAL A 19 -5.57 20.24 9.91
N LEU A 20 -6.89 20.00 9.94
CA LEU A 20 -7.70 19.89 8.73
C LEU A 20 -7.75 21.23 7.99
N ALA A 21 -7.25 21.24 6.76
CA ALA A 21 -7.29 22.36 5.84
C ALA A 21 -8.44 22.16 4.83
N ALA A 22 -9.31 23.17 4.72
CA ALA A 22 -10.44 23.15 3.79
C ALA A 22 -10.06 23.60 2.36
N ASN A 23 -8.98 24.38 2.25
CA ASN A 23 -8.45 24.92 0.99
C ASN A 23 -7.01 24.42 0.81
N GLY A 24 -6.51 24.46 -0.43
CA GLY A 24 -5.13 24.07 -0.74
C GLY A 24 -5.00 22.89 -1.70
N ILE A 25 -6.11 22.32 -2.15
CA ILE A 25 -6.11 21.31 -3.21
C ILE A 25 -7.06 21.72 -4.33
N ALA A 26 -6.49 21.90 -5.53
CA ALA A 26 -7.28 22.02 -6.75
C ALA A 26 -7.55 20.62 -7.31
N LYS A 27 -8.83 20.27 -7.47
CA LYS A 27 -9.28 19.00 -8.05
C LYS A 27 -9.80 19.22 -9.47
N HIS A 28 -9.18 18.58 -10.45
CA HIS A 28 -9.63 18.54 -11.83
C HIS A 28 -10.07 17.13 -12.21
N ALA A 29 -11.28 16.98 -12.74
CA ALA A 29 -11.87 15.69 -13.10
C ALA A 29 -11.90 15.53 -14.62
N ILE A 30 -11.40 14.39 -15.11
CA ILE A 30 -11.26 14.10 -16.54
C ILE A 30 -12.05 12.81 -16.81
N PRO A 31 -13.27 12.92 -17.37
CA PRO A 31 -14.09 11.76 -17.68
C PRO A 31 -13.39 10.80 -18.65
N LEU A 32 -13.50 9.50 -18.39
CA LEU A 32 -12.96 8.47 -19.26
C LEU A 32 -14.00 8.12 -20.33
N PRO A 33 -13.65 8.14 -21.64
CA PRO A 33 -14.56 7.73 -22.71
C PRO A 33 -15.00 6.26 -22.59
N VAL A 34 -14.06 5.41 -22.16
CA VAL A 34 -14.26 4.00 -21.85
C VAL A 34 -13.78 3.79 -20.42
N ALA A 35 -14.55 3.05 -19.63
CA ALA A 35 -14.20 2.79 -18.24
C ALA A 35 -12.81 2.13 -18.13
N ALA A 36 -12.08 2.42 -17.05
CA ALA A 36 -10.85 1.72 -16.72
C ALA A 36 -11.10 0.22 -16.56
N LEU A 37 -10.11 -0.60 -16.90
CA LEU A 37 -10.19 -2.05 -16.73
C LEU A 37 -10.24 -2.36 -15.23
N MET A 38 -11.33 -2.98 -14.79
CA MET A 38 -11.48 -3.36 -13.39
C MET A 38 -10.40 -4.38 -13.00
N PRO A 39 -9.74 -4.18 -11.83
CA PRO A 39 -8.92 -5.20 -11.22
C PRO A 39 -9.72 -6.49 -10.98
N LEU A 40 -9.04 -7.63 -10.96
CA LEU A 40 -9.62 -8.91 -10.58
C LEU A 40 -10.05 -8.89 -9.11
N ASP A 41 -11.17 -9.56 -8.85
CA ASP A 41 -11.70 -9.68 -7.50
C ASP A 41 -10.72 -10.41 -6.57
N ALA A 42 -10.63 -9.90 -5.35
CA ALA A 42 -9.87 -10.49 -4.27
C ALA A 42 -10.79 -11.33 -3.38
N GLU A 43 -11.30 -12.43 -3.93
CA GLU A 43 -12.22 -13.32 -3.23
C GLU A 43 -11.65 -13.81 -1.88
N GLN A 44 -12.53 -14.04 -0.91
CA GLN A 44 -12.14 -14.58 0.40
C GLN A 44 -11.58 -16.00 0.33
N SER A 45 -11.87 -16.72 -0.74
CA SER A 45 -11.37 -18.07 -1.07
C SER A 45 -9.89 -18.07 -1.46
N LEU A 46 -9.36 -16.93 -1.92
CA LEU A 46 -7.95 -16.80 -2.31
C LEU A 46 -7.05 -16.83 -1.07
N LEU A 47 -5.87 -17.42 -1.24
CA LEU A 47 -4.85 -17.38 -0.19
C LEU A 47 -4.40 -15.94 0.05
N LYS A 48 -3.97 -15.70 1.29
CA LYS A 48 -3.68 -14.35 1.81
C LYS A 48 -2.79 -13.53 0.87
N ALA A 49 -1.71 -14.11 0.37
CA ALA A 49 -0.71 -13.41 -0.44
C ALA A 49 -1.29 -12.91 -1.78
N LYS A 50 -1.99 -13.77 -2.52
CA LYS A 50 -2.65 -13.40 -3.78
C LYS A 50 -3.83 -12.46 -3.57
N ARG A 51 -4.59 -12.66 -2.49
CA ARG A 51 -5.66 -11.74 -2.10
C ARG A 51 -5.13 -10.34 -1.85
N ILE A 52 -4.04 -10.20 -1.07
CA ILE A 52 -3.40 -8.91 -0.78
C ILE A 52 -2.84 -8.27 -2.06
N SER A 53 -2.19 -9.06 -2.93
CA SER A 53 -1.71 -8.61 -4.24
C SER A 53 -2.81 -7.97 -5.08
N ARG A 54 -3.99 -8.61 -5.15
CA ARG A 54 -5.15 -8.08 -5.90
C ARG A 54 -5.82 -6.88 -5.22
N LEU A 55 -5.96 -6.90 -3.89
CA LEU A 55 -6.55 -5.79 -3.14
C LEU A 55 -5.77 -4.49 -3.31
N ASN A 56 -4.44 -4.58 -3.27
CA ASN A 56 -3.53 -3.43 -3.32
C ASN A 56 -3.01 -3.14 -4.73
N TYR A 57 -3.60 -3.75 -5.76
CA TYR A 57 -3.19 -3.55 -7.14
C TYR A 57 -3.46 -2.10 -7.57
N ASN A 58 -2.42 -1.43 -8.09
CA ASN A 58 -2.50 -0.06 -8.58
C ASN A 58 -2.58 -0.08 -10.11
N ALA A 59 -3.76 0.24 -10.66
CA ALA A 59 -4.01 0.21 -12.10
C ALA A 59 -3.47 1.43 -12.86
N LEU A 60 -2.71 2.30 -12.19
CA LEU A 60 -2.14 3.52 -12.74
C LEU A 60 -0.61 3.49 -12.66
N THR A 61 0.06 3.74 -13.78
CA THR A 61 1.53 3.78 -13.87
C THR A 61 1.98 5.15 -14.36
N VAL A 62 2.85 5.84 -13.62
CA VAL A 62 3.41 7.13 -14.04
C VAL A 62 4.57 6.95 -15.00
N ASP A 63 4.70 7.88 -15.95
CA ASP A 63 5.86 8.01 -16.82
C ASP A 63 6.82 9.10 -16.31
N PRO A 64 7.82 8.75 -15.50
CA PRO A 64 8.75 9.73 -14.95
C PRO A 64 9.56 10.43 -16.07
N PHE A 65 9.83 9.74 -17.18
CA PHE A 65 10.63 10.24 -18.29
C PHE A 65 9.90 11.26 -19.15
N LEU A 66 8.65 10.96 -19.54
CA LEU A 66 7.82 11.91 -20.27
C LEU A 66 7.32 13.04 -19.37
N CYS A 67 7.13 12.80 -18.07
CA CYS A 67 6.84 13.90 -17.14
C CYS A 67 7.90 15.00 -17.20
N GLN A 68 9.18 14.61 -17.16
CA GLN A 68 10.29 15.53 -17.28
C GLN A 68 10.40 16.13 -18.70
N SER A 69 10.30 15.29 -19.74
CA SER A 69 10.52 15.72 -21.13
C SER A 69 9.44 16.69 -21.64
N LEU A 70 8.19 16.49 -21.24
CA LEU A 70 7.04 17.32 -21.65
C LEU A 70 6.68 18.41 -20.64
N ALA A 71 7.33 18.44 -19.47
CA ALA A 71 6.95 19.28 -18.33
C ALA A 71 5.45 19.17 -17.98
N ALA A 72 4.94 17.93 -17.99
CA ALA A 72 3.53 17.60 -17.81
C ALA A 72 3.38 16.40 -16.87
N ASN A 73 2.17 16.13 -16.40
CA ASN A 73 1.88 14.90 -15.65
C ASN A 73 1.49 13.80 -16.64
N VAL A 74 2.30 12.76 -16.76
CA VAL A 74 2.10 11.68 -17.74
C VAL A 74 1.93 10.35 -17.01
N ALA A 75 0.85 9.63 -17.34
CA ALA A 75 0.57 8.31 -16.79
C ALA A 75 -0.20 7.42 -17.76
N TYR A 76 -0.23 6.13 -17.46
CA TYR A 76 -0.86 5.09 -18.26
C TYR A 76 -1.80 4.23 -17.43
N PHE A 77 -2.87 3.76 -18.06
CA PHE A 77 -3.76 2.74 -17.54
C PHE A 77 -4.36 1.94 -18.70
N VAL A 78 -4.97 0.79 -18.39
CA VAL A 78 -5.71 -0.01 -19.40
C VAL A 78 -7.20 0.21 -19.21
N ASN A 79 -7.93 0.41 -20.31
CA ASN A 79 -9.39 0.51 -20.28
C ASN A 79 -10.08 -0.87 -20.44
N GLY A 80 -11.39 -0.91 -20.24
CA GLY A 80 -12.20 -2.13 -20.37
C GLY A 80 -12.19 -2.80 -21.75
N GLU A 81 -11.69 -2.09 -22.78
CA GLU A 81 -11.50 -2.60 -24.14
C GLU A 81 -10.05 -3.09 -24.39
N TYR A 82 -9.25 -3.28 -23.34
CA TYR A 82 -7.83 -3.69 -23.42
C TYR A 82 -6.97 -2.72 -24.24
N GLN A 83 -7.29 -1.44 -24.17
CA GLN A 83 -6.52 -0.39 -24.80
C GLN A 83 -5.63 0.28 -23.77
N LEU A 84 -4.37 0.45 -24.11
CA LEU A 84 -3.44 1.24 -23.31
C LEU A 84 -3.74 2.72 -23.54
N MET A 85 -4.15 3.39 -22.48
CA MET A 85 -4.51 4.80 -22.47
C MET A 85 -3.38 5.59 -21.83
N GLN A 86 -3.04 6.73 -22.44
CA GLN A 86 -2.10 7.71 -21.91
C GLN A 86 -2.87 8.97 -21.53
N ILE A 87 -2.63 9.47 -20.32
CA ILE A 87 -3.00 10.83 -19.92
C ILE A 87 -1.76 11.72 -19.97
N ILE A 88 -1.89 12.90 -20.57
CA ILE A 88 -0.93 14.00 -20.47
C ILE A 88 -1.69 15.20 -19.90
N ASP A 89 -1.43 15.53 -18.64
CA ASP A 89 -2.03 16.66 -17.94
C ASP A 89 -1.03 17.81 -17.82
N CYS A 90 -1.19 18.80 -18.70
CA CYS A 90 -0.36 19.99 -18.74
C CYS A 90 -1.02 21.12 -17.94
N LYS A 91 -0.24 21.80 -17.10
CA LYS A 91 -0.72 22.96 -16.31
C LYS A 91 -1.36 24.07 -17.15
N ILE A 92 -0.94 24.21 -18.42
CA ILE A 92 -1.40 25.29 -19.33
C ILE A 92 -2.50 24.80 -20.28
N ASN A 93 -2.32 23.61 -20.86
CA ASN A 93 -3.18 23.11 -21.95
C ASN A 93 -4.30 22.18 -21.44
N GLY A 94 -4.35 21.93 -20.13
CA GLY A 94 -5.24 20.95 -19.52
C GLY A 94 -4.81 19.51 -19.83
N ALA A 95 -5.73 18.58 -19.58
CA ALA A 95 -5.47 17.17 -19.74
C ALA A 95 -5.97 16.63 -21.09
N LYS A 96 -5.11 15.86 -21.76
CA LYS A 96 -5.42 15.11 -22.98
C LYS A 96 -5.34 13.61 -22.68
N LEU A 97 -6.38 12.88 -23.07
CA LEU A 97 -6.41 11.43 -23.03
C LEU A 97 -6.24 10.87 -24.45
N THR A 98 -5.25 10.01 -24.64
CA THR A 98 -4.92 9.43 -25.95
C THR A 98 -4.80 7.92 -25.83
N LYS A 99 -5.37 7.20 -26.79
CA LYS A 99 -5.14 5.76 -26.94
C LYS A 99 -3.80 5.52 -27.62
N ILE A 100 -2.92 4.72 -27.02
CA ILE A 100 -1.59 4.47 -27.58
C ILE A 100 -1.47 3.10 -28.27
N CYS A 101 -2.05 2.03 -27.73
CA CYS A 101 -2.10 0.73 -28.38
C CYS A 101 -3.30 -0.11 -27.92
N ASN A 102 -3.58 -1.19 -28.64
CA ASN A 102 -4.59 -2.18 -28.28
C ASN A 102 -3.89 -3.52 -27.99
N PHE A 103 -4.42 -4.25 -27.01
CA PHE A 103 -4.01 -5.62 -26.71
C PHE A 103 -5.17 -6.59 -26.99
N PRO A 104 -4.88 -7.90 -27.12
CA PRO A 104 -5.92 -8.91 -27.21
C PRO A 104 -6.88 -8.86 -26.02
N ILE A 105 -8.18 -8.94 -26.28
CA ILE A 105 -9.19 -8.99 -25.23
C ILE A 105 -9.13 -10.37 -24.57
N LEU A 106 -8.85 -10.39 -23.28
CA LEU A 106 -8.87 -11.61 -22.47
C LEU A 106 -10.18 -11.70 -21.69
N THR A 107 -10.97 -12.75 -21.93
CA THR A 107 -12.20 -13.01 -21.18
C THR A 107 -11.93 -13.68 -19.84
N THR A 108 -10.81 -14.39 -19.70
CA THR A 108 -10.42 -15.13 -18.50
C THR A 108 -8.98 -14.82 -18.11
N ARG A 109 -8.75 -13.68 -17.47
CA ARG A 109 -7.43 -13.31 -16.93
C ARG A 109 -7.14 -14.11 -15.66
N LEU A 110 -5.91 -14.62 -15.55
CA LEU A 110 -5.45 -15.33 -14.35
C LEU A 110 -4.91 -14.35 -13.30
N GLU A 111 -4.34 -13.24 -13.74
CA GLU A 111 -3.89 -12.13 -12.90
C GLU A 111 -4.24 -10.77 -13.50
N ASN A 112 -4.07 -9.70 -12.71
CA ASN A 112 -4.21 -8.34 -13.22
C ASN A 112 -3.23 -8.07 -14.37
N VAL A 113 -3.69 -7.29 -15.35
CA VAL A 113 -2.77 -6.70 -16.34
C VAL A 113 -1.80 -5.80 -15.60
N SER A 114 -0.60 -5.56 -16.10
CA SER A 114 0.39 -4.69 -15.43
C SER A 114 1.25 -3.94 -16.43
N ILE A 115 1.63 -2.70 -16.10
CA ILE A 115 2.36 -1.78 -16.97
C ILE A 115 3.57 -1.24 -16.22
N HIS A 116 4.75 -1.28 -16.84
CA HIS A 116 5.92 -0.57 -16.36
C HIS A 116 6.59 0.24 -17.48
N VAL A 117 7.01 1.46 -17.14
CA VAL A 117 7.77 2.33 -18.04
C VAL A 117 9.24 1.96 -17.92
N ALA A 118 9.77 1.29 -18.94
CA ALA A 118 11.15 0.81 -18.96
C ALA A 118 12.17 1.92 -19.24
N GLY A 119 11.74 3.00 -19.88
CA GLY A 119 12.62 4.10 -20.28
C GLY A 119 11.87 5.13 -21.12
N LYS A 120 12.61 6.09 -21.67
CA LYS A 120 12.06 7.13 -22.56
C LYS A 120 11.36 6.50 -23.76
N GLY A 121 10.03 6.61 -23.81
CA GLY A 121 9.21 6.06 -24.90
C GLY A 121 9.20 4.53 -24.95
N MET A 122 9.42 3.84 -23.83
CA MET A 122 9.45 2.37 -23.74
C MET A 122 8.55 1.89 -22.62
N ILE A 123 7.60 1.00 -22.94
CA ILE A 123 6.67 0.40 -21.99
C ILE A 123 6.75 -1.12 -22.12
N VAL A 124 6.71 -1.81 -20.99
CA VAL A 124 6.45 -3.25 -20.93
C VAL A 124 5.08 -3.46 -20.31
N TYR A 125 4.26 -4.25 -21.00
CA TYR A 125 2.92 -4.62 -20.59
C TYR A 125 2.85 -6.13 -20.40
N SER A 126 2.23 -6.57 -19.31
CA SER A 126 1.81 -7.95 -19.13
C SER A 126 0.30 -8.04 -19.15
N ASP A 127 -0.21 -9.06 -19.85
CA ASP A 127 -1.64 -9.34 -19.97
C ASP A 127 -2.24 -10.06 -18.74
N GLY A 128 -1.42 -10.44 -17.76
CA GLY A 128 -1.82 -11.22 -16.58
C GLY A 128 -2.01 -12.71 -16.85
N GLN A 129 -1.72 -13.18 -18.07
CA GLN A 129 -1.84 -14.58 -18.50
C GLN A 129 -0.51 -15.14 -19.05
N GLY A 130 0.58 -14.37 -18.92
CA GLY A 130 1.95 -14.80 -19.21
C GLY A 130 2.54 -14.18 -20.47
N SER A 131 1.74 -13.44 -21.26
CA SER A 131 2.26 -12.71 -22.41
C SER A 131 2.86 -11.38 -21.96
N LEU A 132 4.03 -11.05 -22.52
CA LEU A 132 4.72 -9.78 -22.35
C LEU A 132 4.78 -9.06 -23.70
N TYR A 133 4.40 -7.80 -23.68
CA TYR A 133 4.40 -6.90 -24.83
C TYR A 133 5.35 -5.75 -24.56
N TYR A 134 6.28 -5.52 -25.49
CA TYR A 134 7.24 -4.42 -25.44
C TYR A 134 6.77 -3.37 -26.43
N VAL A 135 6.40 -2.20 -25.94
CA VAL A 135 5.83 -1.11 -26.71
C VAL A 135 6.84 0.03 -26.78
N LYS A 136 7.08 0.55 -27.98
CA LYS A 136 8.02 1.64 -28.23
C LYS A 136 7.33 2.80 -28.94
N ALA A 137 7.62 4.01 -28.49
CA ALA A 137 7.27 5.25 -29.16
C ALA A 137 8.29 5.56 -30.28
N ASP A 138 7.81 6.10 -31.40
CA ASP A 138 8.65 6.60 -32.49
C ASP A 138 9.41 7.90 -32.15
N SER A 139 8.91 8.63 -31.15
CA SER A 139 9.42 9.92 -30.71
C SER A 139 9.03 10.18 -29.24
N ILE A 140 9.56 11.25 -28.66
CA ILE A 140 9.28 11.67 -27.28
C ILE A 140 8.23 12.82 -27.27
N ALA A 141 7.54 13.03 -28.39
CA ALA A 141 6.53 14.07 -28.51
C ALA A 141 5.19 13.63 -27.88
N SER A 142 4.33 14.59 -27.55
CA SER A 142 2.99 14.33 -27.00
C SER A 142 2.06 13.57 -27.96
N GLU A 143 2.41 13.49 -29.24
CA GLU A 143 1.66 12.78 -30.29
C GLU A 143 2.49 11.66 -30.93
N ALA A 144 3.45 11.12 -30.20
CA ALA A 144 4.27 10.01 -30.66
C ALA A 144 3.39 8.80 -31.03
N LYS A 145 3.77 8.11 -32.11
CA LYS A 145 3.13 6.85 -32.47
C LYS A 145 3.79 5.73 -31.70
N TRP A 146 2.95 4.91 -31.07
CA TRP A 146 3.39 3.76 -30.30
C TRP A 146 3.13 2.48 -31.08
N GLN A 147 4.08 1.55 -31.03
CA GLN A 147 3.95 0.25 -31.67
C GLN A 147 4.52 -0.86 -30.77
N ILE A 148 3.90 -2.03 -30.84
CA ILE A 148 4.43 -3.24 -30.23
C ILE A 148 5.64 -3.67 -31.06
N VAL A 149 6.83 -3.65 -30.45
CA VAL A 149 8.08 -4.04 -31.11
C VAL A 149 8.44 -5.50 -30.85
N TYR A 150 7.94 -6.07 -29.76
CA TYR A 150 8.15 -7.47 -29.42
C TYR A 150 7.01 -8.00 -28.56
N GLU A 151 6.63 -9.25 -28.77
CA GLU A 151 5.66 -10.01 -28.00
C GLU A 151 6.25 -11.38 -27.72
N CYS A 152 6.15 -11.84 -26.47
CA CYS A 152 6.58 -13.19 -26.10
C CYS A 152 5.76 -13.76 -24.95
N GLN A 153 5.78 -15.09 -24.80
CA GLN A 153 5.24 -15.83 -23.66
C GLN A 153 6.39 -16.62 -23.02
N PRO A 154 7.26 -15.97 -22.23
CA PRO A 154 8.53 -16.56 -21.78
C PRO A 154 8.36 -17.80 -20.90
N LEU A 155 7.22 -17.93 -20.23
CA LEU A 155 6.87 -19.05 -19.34
C LEU A 155 5.65 -19.85 -19.85
N GLY A 156 5.16 -19.54 -21.05
CA GLY A 156 3.85 -20.01 -21.53
C GLY A 156 2.68 -19.33 -20.82
N VAL A 157 1.57 -20.04 -20.68
CA VAL A 157 0.31 -19.54 -20.10
C VAL A 157 0.36 -19.70 -18.58
N VAL A 158 0.72 -18.64 -17.87
CA VAL A 158 0.88 -18.61 -16.40
C VAL A 158 0.37 -17.29 -15.82
N PRO A 159 -0.12 -17.25 -14.55
CA PRO A 159 -0.44 -16.00 -13.89
C PRO A 159 0.84 -15.19 -13.62
N LEU A 160 1.07 -14.14 -14.40
CA LEU A 160 2.26 -13.32 -14.35
C LEU A 160 1.89 -11.87 -14.05
N LEU A 161 2.46 -11.29 -12.99
CA LEU A 161 2.38 -9.87 -12.71
C LEU A 161 3.74 -9.22 -12.96
N LEU A 162 3.79 -8.18 -13.78
CA LEU A 162 4.99 -7.37 -13.98
C LEU A 162 5.23 -6.49 -12.75
N LEU A 163 6.42 -6.60 -12.16
CA LEU A 163 6.85 -5.83 -10.99
C LEU A 163 7.72 -4.64 -11.37
N ASN A 164 8.47 -4.76 -12.47
CA ASN A 164 9.30 -3.69 -12.98
C ASN A 164 9.79 -3.93 -14.42
N ALA A 165 10.26 -2.88 -15.09
CA ALA A 165 11.04 -2.96 -16.31
C ALA A 165 12.06 -1.82 -16.40
N VAL A 166 13.20 -2.08 -17.06
CA VAL A 166 14.23 -1.09 -17.37
C VAL A 166 14.84 -1.35 -18.74
N TYR A 167 15.06 -0.27 -19.49
CA TYR A 167 15.79 -0.29 -20.74
C TYR A 167 17.23 0.17 -20.52
N ASP A 168 18.16 -0.74 -20.77
CA ASP A 168 19.58 -0.45 -20.82
C ASP A 168 19.95 0.05 -22.23
N GLU A 169 20.04 1.37 -22.34
CA GLU A 169 20.41 2.06 -23.59
C GLU A 169 21.80 1.67 -24.11
N GLU A 170 22.75 1.33 -23.22
CA GLU A 170 24.14 1.07 -23.59
C GLU A 170 24.29 -0.31 -24.23
N ASN A 171 23.59 -1.30 -23.69
CA ASN A 171 23.62 -2.67 -24.20
C ASN A 171 22.44 -3.02 -25.12
N HIS A 172 21.53 -2.07 -25.35
CA HIS A 172 20.27 -2.26 -26.10
C HIS A 172 19.46 -3.46 -25.60
N LYS A 173 19.36 -3.59 -24.27
CA LYS A 173 18.63 -4.67 -23.60
C LYS A 173 17.47 -4.12 -22.80
N ILE A 174 16.37 -4.86 -22.77
CA ILE A 174 15.26 -4.59 -21.86
C ILE A 174 15.25 -5.69 -20.81
N TYR A 175 15.28 -5.30 -19.55
CA TYR A 175 15.07 -6.22 -18.43
C TYR A 175 13.68 -5.96 -17.87
N ALA A 176 12.87 -7.01 -17.77
CA ALA A 176 11.57 -6.98 -17.11
C ALA A 176 11.59 -7.97 -15.95
N VAL A 177 11.01 -7.62 -14.82
CA VAL A 177 10.89 -8.50 -13.66
C VAL A 177 9.42 -8.81 -13.45
N GLY A 178 9.07 -10.08 -13.42
CA GLY A 178 7.71 -10.52 -13.14
C GLY A 178 7.64 -11.54 -12.02
N ALA A 179 6.50 -11.57 -11.35
CA ALA A 179 6.14 -12.54 -10.33
C ALA A 179 5.12 -13.53 -10.91
N GLU A 180 5.52 -14.78 -11.02
CA GLU A 180 4.64 -15.91 -11.34
C GLU A 180 3.98 -16.39 -10.04
N CYS A 181 2.65 -16.47 -10.02
CA CYS A 181 1.94 -17.07 -8.89
C CYS A 181 1.94 -18.59 -9.02
N VAL A 182 2.67 -19.27 -8.14
CA VAL A 182 2.82 -20.74 -8.13
C VAL A 182 2.00 -21.32 -6.99
N SER A 183 1.06 -22.19 -7.32
CA SER A 183 0.33 -22.98 -6.32
C SER A 183 1.16 -24.20 -5.94
N THR A 184 1.43 -24.38 -4.64
CA THR A 184 2.06 -25.60 -4.12
C THR A 184 0.98 -26.57 -3.61
N ASN A 185 1.28 -27.86 -3.61
CA ASN A 185 0.37 -28.92 -3.16
C ASN A 185 -0.05 -28.79 -1.67
N GLU A 186 0.60 -27.93 -0.88
CA GLU A 186 0.45 -27.82 0.57
C GLU A 186 -0.41 -26.62 1.02
N ALA A 187 -1.30 -26.09 0.16
CA ALA A 187 -2.15 -24.93 0.45
C ALA A 187 -1.38 -23.60 0.67
N ASN A 188 -0.09 -23.55 0.35
CA ASN A 188 0.68 -22.31 0.28
C ASN A 188 0.83 -21.85 -1.18
N GLU A 189 0.51 -20.58 -1.43
CA GLU A 189 0.83 -19.89 -2.68
C GLU A 189 2.16 -19.15 -2.49
N LEU A 190 3.07 -19.35 -3.43
CA LEU A 190 4.36 -18.67 -3.48
C LEU A 190 4.42 -17.83 -4.75
N PHE A 191 5.18 -16.75 -4.73
CA PHE A 191 5.55 -16.04 -5.94
C PHE A 191 6.95 -16.45 -6.35
N ARG A 192 7.10 -16.90 -7.60
CA ARG A 192 8.42 -17.11 -8.21
C ARG A 192 8.77 -15.88 -9.02
N LEU A 193 9.91 -15.27 -8.69
CA LEU A 193 10.41 -14.08 -9.36
C LEU A 193 11.29 -14.47 -10.54
N HIS A 194 11.04 -13.84 -11.68
CA HIS A 194 11.78 -14.07 -12.91
C HIS A 194 12.27 -12.75 -13.48
N ILE A 195 13.46 -12.78 -14.05
CA ILE A 195 14.01 -11.71 -14.89
C ILE A 195 13.92 -12.16 -16.34
N PHE A 196 13.23 -11.36 -17.14
CA PHE A 196 13.11 -11.51 -18.58
C PHE A 196 14.05 -10.50 -19.24
N GLN A 197 15.14 -10.99 -19.82
CA GLN A 197 16.06 -10.17 -20.60
C GLN A 197 15.71 -10.30 -22.07
N VAL A 198 15.36 -9.19 -22.73
CA VAL A 198 15.14 -9.12 -24.18
C VAL A 198 16.29 -8.36 -24.83
N SER A 199 16.88 -8.96 -25.87
CA SER A 199 17.93 -8.35 -26.69
C SER A 199 17.58 -8.41 -28.16
N SER A 200 17.86 -7.33 -28.88
CA SER A 200 17.79 -7.30 -30.34
C SER A 200 19.07 -7.88 -30.93
N GLN A 201 18.97 -8.97 -31.68
CA GLN A 201 20.09 -9.45 -32.49
C GLN A 201 20.06 -8.73 -33.85
N MET A 202 21.18 -8.11 -34.25
CA MET A 202 21.39 -7.86 -35.67
C MET A 202 21.72 -9.20 -36.32
N ALA A 203 20.88 -9.66 -37.24
CA ALA A 203 21.16 -10.85 -38.03
C ALA A 203 22.52 -10.69 -38.73
N LEU A 204 23.52 -11.46 -38.30
CA LEU A 204 24.76 -11.67 -39.05
C LEU A 204 24.35 -12.40 -40.33
N LYS A 205 24.23 -11.64 -41.43
CA LYS A 205 23.95 -12.16 -42.75
C LYS A 205 25.04 -13.17 -43.12
N SER A 206 24.70 -14.46 -43.18
CA SER A 206 25.46 -15.41 -43.98
C SER A 206 25.42 -14.94 -45.43
N GLU A 207 26.58 -14.94 -46.09
CA GLU A 207 26.71 -14.64 -47.52
C GLU A 207 25.85 -15.61 -48.34
N ASN A 208 24.61 -15.22 -48.62
CA ASN A 208 23.90 -15.36 -49.89
C ASN A 208 22.38 -15.27 -49.68
N LYS A 209 21.78 -14.26 -50.32
CA LYS A 209 20.35 -13.86 -50.33
C LYS A 209 19.80 -13.37 -49.00
N VAL A 210 19.46 -12.08 -48.95
CA VAL A 210 18.74 -11.48 -47.82
C VAL A 210 17.52 -10.74 -48.35
N ASP A 211 16.37 -11.37 -48.11
CA ASP A 211 15.07 -10.72 -48.02
C ASP A 211 15.05 -9.76 -46.82
N THR A 212 14.16 -8.78 -46.90
CA THR A 212 13.97 -7.64 -45.98
C THR A 212 14.18 -7.93 -44.49
N SER A 213 14.87 -6.99 -43.84
CA SER A 213 15.26 -6.91 -42.43
C SER A 213 14.13 -7.20 -41.42
N SER A 214 14.09 -8.40 -40.85
CA SER A 214 13.46 -8.67 -39.56
C SER A 214 14.50 -8.52 -38.45
N LEU A 215 14.30 -7.59 -37.53
CA LEU A 215 15.00 -7.57 -36.25
C LEU A 215 14.54 -8.80 -35.47
N GLU A 216 15.43 -9.78 -35.28
CA GLU A 216 15.13 -10.95 -34.46
C GLU A 216 15.40 -10.59 -32.99
N PHE A 217 14.35 -10.67 -32.18
CA PHE A 217 14.43 -10.47 -30.73
C PHE A 217 14.53 -11.85 -30.05
N GLU A 218 15.52 -11.99 -29.19
CA GLU A 218 15.68 -13.15 -28.32
C GLU A 218 15.37 -12.73 -26.89
N HIS A 219 14.69 -13.60 -26.14
CA HIS A 219 14.51 -13.42 -24.70
C HIS A 219 15.16 -14.56 -23.91
N LYS A 220 15.69 -14.21 -22.73
CA LYS A 220 16.22 -15.15 -21.74
C LYS A 220 15.48 -14.98 -20.44
N VAL A 221 15.24 -16.09 -19.76
CA VAL A 221 14.52 -16.13 -18.48
C VAL A 221 15.47 -16.62 -17.40
N THR A 222 15.56 -15.89 -16.31
CA THR A 222 16.34 -16.28 -15.13
C THR A 222 15.46 -16.23 -13.89
N GLY A 223 15.35 -17.35 -13.17
CA GLY A 223 14.69 -17.41 -11.88
C GLY A 223 15.52 -16.72 -10.80
N LEU A 224 14.92 -15.81 -10.04
CA LEU A 224 15.60 -15.00 -9.03
C LEU A 224 15.39 -15.56 -7.61
N ALA A 225 14.14 -15.72 -7.19
CA ALA A 225 13.76 -16.17 -5.86
C ALA A 225 12.33 -16.69 -5.81
N GLU A 226 12.02 -17.49 -4.80
CA GLU A 226 10.66 -17.86 -4.39
C GLU A 226 10.33 -17.18 -3.07
N VAL A 227 9.16 -16.53 -3.01
CA VAL A 227 8.80 -15.65 -1.91
C VAL A 227 7.36 -15.84 -1.47
N SER A 228 7.10 -15.60 -0.18
CA SER A 228 5.77 -15.79 0.41
C SER A 228 4.74 -14.69 0.10
N GLU A 229 5.22 -13.46 -0.16
CA GLU A 229 4.37 -12.31 -0.51
C GLU A 229 4.89 -11.64 -1.78
N LEU A 230 4.01 -10.94 -2.50
CA LEU A 230 4.39 -10.21 -3.71
C LEU A 230 5.47 -9.16 -3.37
N PRO A 231 6.65 -9.20 -4.00
CA PRO A 231 7.69 -8.21 -3.75
C PRO A 231 7.30 -6.82 -4.19
N ILE A 232 7.86 -5.85 -3.50
CA ILE A 232 7.68 -4.43 -3.81
C ILE A 232 8.98 -3.92 -4.40
N ASN A 233 8.92 -3.42 -5.63
CA ASN A 233 10.05 -2.77 -6.27
C ASN A 233 10.32 -1.40 -5.62
N ILE A 234 11.57 -1.14 -5.22
CA ILE A 234 11.96 0.08 -4.50
C ILE A 234 12.84 0.99 -5.37
N LEU A 235 13.90 0.41 -5.94
CA LEU A 235 14.85 1.10 -6.78
C LEU A 235 15.10 0.25 -8.01
N CYS A 236 15.18 0.91 -9.15
CA CYS A 236 15.64 0.30 -10.37
C CYS A 236 16.46 1.31 -11.13
N ASN A 237 17.75 1.04 -11.22
CA ASN A 237 18.65 1.75 -12.10
C ASN A 237 19.00 0.85 -13.29
N LYS A 238 19.94 1.26 -14.14
CA LYS A 238 20.33 0.49 -15.34
C LYS A 238 20.86 -0.92 -15.02
N THR A 239 21.57 -1.09 -13.91
CA THR A 239 22.32 -2.32 -13.59
C THR A 239 21.87 -3.01 -12.31
N ASP A 240 21.24 -2.29 -11.39
CA ASP A 240 20.86 -2.76 -10.07
C ASP A 240 19.37 -2.51 -9.82
N MET A 241 18.73 -3.52 -9.25
CA MET A 241 17.36 -3.48 -8.77
C MET A 241 17.33 -3.81 -7.29
N VAL A 242 16.44 -3.15 -6.55
CA VAL A 242 16.19 -3.44 -5.14
C VAL A 242 14.73 -3.77 -4.93
N PHE A 243 14.48 -4.97 -4.40
CA PHE A 243 13.15 -5.46 -4.03
C PHE A 243 13.03 -5.57 -2.52
N LEU A 244 11.90 -5.13 -1.98
CA LEU A 244 11.48 -5.48 -0.63
C LEU A 244 10.65 -6.76 -0.69
N VAL A 245 11.09 -7.79 0.03
CA VAL A 245 10.40 -9.06 0.16
C VAL A 245 9.97 -9.25 1.61
N LYS A 246 8.68 -9.50 1.83
CA LYS A 246 8.12 -9.83 3.15
C LYS A 246 8.02 -11.34 3.32
N GLY A 247 8.25 -11.79 4.55
CA GLY A 247 8.20 -13.20 4.94
C GLY A 247 9.39 -14.01 4.42
N GLU A 248 9.11 -15.25 4.03
CA GLU A 248 10.11 -16.21 3.57
C GLU A 248 10.60 -15.89 2.15
N CYS A 249 11.90 -16.12 1.92
CA CYS A 249 12.57 -15.85 0.67
C CYS A 249 13.65 -16.91 0.42
N HIS A 250 13.50 -17.68 -0.65
CA HIS A 250 14.44 -18.68 -1.11
C HIS A 250 15.06 -18.24 -2.43
N LEU A 251 16.37 -17.96 -2.45
CA LEU A 251 17.05 -17.52 -3.67
C LEU A 251 17.25 -18.69 -4.65
N LEU A 252 16.97 -18.43 -5.92
CA LEU A 252 17.22 -19.37 -7.03
C LEU A 252 18.49 -18.98 -7.81
N ALA A 253 18.79 -17.68 -7.87
CA ALA A 253 19.97 -17.15 -8.55
C ALA A 253 21.24 -17.29 -7.67
N PRO A 254 22.43 -17.39 -8.29
CA PRO A 254 23.70 -17.41 -7.56
C PRO A 254 23.87 -16.13 -6.72
N ALA A 255 24.19 -16.30 -5.44
CA ALA A 255 24.52 -15.21 -4.53
C ALA A 255 26.05 -15.07 -4.42
N LYS A 256 26.56 -13.84 -4.38
CA LYS A 256 27.98 -13.62 -4.04
C LYS A 256 28.15 -13.88 -2.54
N ASP A 257 28.80 -14.99 -2.20
CA ASP A 257 29.16 -15.39 -0.84
C ASP A 257 29.62 -14.22 0.04
N ARG A 258 28.75 -13.75 0.96
CA ARG A 258 29.07 -13.07 2.23
C ARG A 258 27.90 -13.21 3.21
N SER A 259 28.14 -13.99 4.29
CA SER A 259 27.33 -14.11 5.51
C SER A 259 25.81 -14.09 5.30
N PHE A 260 25.23 -15.25 4.95
CA PHE A 260 23.91 -15.61 5.46
C PHE A 260 24.01 -15.73 6.99
N GLU A 261 24.02 -14.60 7.68
CA GLU A 261 23.68 -14.60 9.09
C GLU A 261 22.15 -14.59 9.14
N SER A 262 21.59 -15.79 9.27
CA SER A 262 20.26 -15.90 9.84
C SER A 262 20.24 -15.06 11.11
N LEU A 263 19.11 -14.43 11.39
CA LEU A 263 18.84 -13.85 12.71
C LEU A 263 18.70 -14.96 13.77
N ASP A 264 19.61 -15.93 13.81
CA ASP A 264 19.74 -16.96 14.85
C ASP A 264 20.76 -16.55 15.91
N VAL A 265 20.75 -15.27 16.32
CA VAL A 265 21.36 -14.83 17.58
C VAL A 265 20.51 -13.73 18.22
N PHE A 266 19.23 -14.02 18.47
CA PHE A 266 18.49 -13.42 19.59
C PHE A 266 18.03 -14.51 20.58
N ASN A 267 18.81 -15.58 20.73
CA ASN A 267 18.78 -16.43 21.92
C ASN A 267 19.80 -15.94 22.97
N LYS A 268 19.81 -14.64 23.24
CA LYS A 268 20.12 -14.14 24.58
C LYS A 268 18.81 -13.70 25.20
N SER A 269 18.19 -14.63 25.88
CA SER A 269 17.21 -14.35 26.92
C SER A 269 17.81 -13.31 27.87
N MET A 270 17.32 -12.07 27.79
CA MET A 270 17.22 -11.26 28.99
C MET A 270 16.10 -11.89 29.81
N PRO A 271 16.36 -12.37 31.03
CA PRO A 271 15.31 -12.93 31.85
C PRO A 271 14.47 -11.76 32.36
N ILE A 272 13.32 -11.50 31.72
CA ILE A 272 12.17 -11.04 32.51
C ILE A 272 11.74 -12.28 33.28
N GLN A 273 12.35 -12.46 34.45
CA GLN A 273 11.88 -13.41 35.44
C GLN A 273 10.48 -12.95 35.88
N ARG A 274 9.44 -13.40 35.16
CA ARG A 274 8.16 -13.69 35.79
C ARG A 274 8.41 -14.90 36.69
N ARG A 275 8.91 -14.65 37.91
CA ARG A 275 8.74 -15.59 39.00
C ARG A 275 7.26 -15.56 39.37
N GLN A 276 6.52 -16.54 38.86
CA GLN A 276 5.48 -17.16 39.69
C GLN A 276 6.21 -17.97 40.76
N GLU A 277 6.61 -17.31 41.84
CA GLU A 277 6.72 -17.98 43.13
C GLU A 277 5.42 -17.66 43.87
N LYS A 278 4.58 -18.70 43.99
CA LYS A 278 3.52 -18.74 45.01
C LYS A 278 4.23 -18.73 46.36
N GLU A 279 4.33 -17.57 46.99
CA GLU A 279 4.47 -17.49 48.44
C GLU A 279 3.81 -16.19 48.92
N GLY A 280 2.81 -16.36 49.80
CA GLY A 280 1.98 -15.28 50.29
C GLY A 280 2.75 -14.40 51.25
N VAL A 281 2.95 -13.14 50.88
CA VAL A 281 3.24 -12.06 51.81
C VAL A 281 2.37 -10.88 51.40
N ASN A 282 1.36 -10.60 52.23
CA ASN A 282 0.54 -9.39 52.14
C ASN A 282 1.43 -8.20 52.52
N ASP A 283 2.03 -7.54 51.54
CA ASP A 283 2.70 -6.26 51.74
C ASP A 283 1.69 -5.12 51.45
N PRO A 284 1.23 -4.39 52.48
CA PRO A 284 0.23 -3.33 52.32
C PRO A 284 0.75 -2.11 51.54
N ASP A 285 2.06 -1.93 51.40
CA ASP A 285 2.64 -0.72 50.77
C ASP A 285 2.65 -0.80 49.24
N MET A 286 2.78 -2.00 48.67
CA MET A 286 2.74 -2.20 47.20
C MET A 286 1.34 -2.00 46.61
N ASN A 287 0.28 -2.29 47.36
CA ASN A 287 -1.10 -2.03 46.92
C ASN A 287 -1.44 -0.53 46.90
N MET A 288 -0.74 0.29 47.68
CA MET A 288 -0.91 1.74 47.66
C MET A 288 -0.33 2.34 46.36
N LEU A 289 0.81 1.82 45.89
CA LEU A 289 1.46 2.24 44.64
C LEU A 289 0.63 1.90 43.38
N TYR A 290 0.01 0.73 43.33
CA TYR A 290 -0.88 0.36 42.21
C TYR A 290 -2.20 1.16 42.17
N SER A 291 -2.58 1.81 43.27
CA SER A 291 -3.76 2.68 43.33
C SER A 291 -3.51 4.12 42.87
N MET A 292 -2.23 4.51 42.67
CA MET A 292 -1.83 5.87 42.31
C MET A 292 -1.55 6.09 40.82
N PHE A 293 -1.60 5.06 39.97
CA PHE A 293 -1.46 5.21 38.52
C PHE A 293 -2.82 5.27 37.81
N PRO A 294 -3.15 6.35 37.09
CA PRO A 294 -4.34 6.37 36.24
C PRO A 294 -4.15 5.37 35.09
N ARG A 295 -5.11 4.45 34.95
CA ARG A 295 -5.19 3.57 33.76
C ARG A 295 -5.61 4.42 32.58
N ALA A 296 -4.83 4.42 31.50
CA ALA A 296 -5.18 5.09 30.27
C ALA A 296 -6.44 4.44 29.66
N GLY A 297 -7.51 5.21 29.61
CA GLY A 297 -8.80 4.85 29.04
C GLY A 297 -9.80 5.97 29.31
N ILE A 298 -10.24 6.64 28.24
CA ILE A 298 -11.38 7.57 28.10
C ILE A 298 -11.72 8.41 29.34
N GLY A 299 -11.45 9.72 29.23
CA GLY A 299 -11.65 10.72 30.28
C GLY A 299 -12.99 10.65 31.01
N TYR A 300 -12.89 10.48 32.33
CA TYR A 300 -13.94 10.79 33.29
C TYR A 300 -13.35 11.75 34.32
N HIS A 301 -14.02 12.89 34.55
CA HIS A 301 -13.71 13.88 35.59
C HIS A 301 -14.91 14.01 36.53
N GLY A 302 -15.20 12.93 37.27
CA GLY A 302 -16.17 12.94 38.36
C GLY A 302 -15.51 12.43 39.64
N GLU A 303 -15.82 13.07 40.78
CA GLU A 303 -15.28 12.71 42.09
C GLU A 303 -15.65 11.26 42.47
N ASN A 304 -14.64 10.44 42.75
CA ASN A 304 -14.83 9.07 43.21
C ASN A 304 -15.29 9.05 44.68
N VAL A 305 -16.59 9.04 44.92
CA VAL A 305 -17.12 8.65 46.24
C VAL A 305 -16.97 7.13 46.37
N ARG A 306 -16.02 6.68 47.20
CA ARG A 306 -15.89 5.25 47.53
C ARG A 306 -17.14 4.78 48.29
N PRO A 307 -17.81 3.68 47.87
CA PRO A 307 -18.89 3.10 48.66
C PRO A 307 -18.30 2.58 49.99
N THR A 308 -18.94 2.97 51.09
CA THR A 308 -18.38 2.83 52.45
C THR A 308 -18.59 1.45 53.07
N LYS A 309 -19.21 0.49 52.37
CA LYS A 309 -19.47 -0.86 52.90
C LYS A 309 -19.38 -1.93 51.82
N THR A 310 -18.65 -3.00 52.13
CA THR A 310 -18.42 -4.20 51.30
C THR A 310 -19.63 -5.13 51.17
N SER A 311 -20.82 -4.72 51.60
CA SER A 311 -22.04 -5.53 51.58
C SER A 311 -22.99 -5.26 50.41
N GLU A 312 -22.66 -4.36 49.47
CA GLU A 312 -23.54 -4.04 48.34
C GLU A 312 -23.33 -4.91 47.10
N LEU A 313 -22.35 -5.83 47.11
CA LEU A 313 -22.09 -6.76 45.99
C LEU A 313 -22.72 -8.15 46.14
N ALA A 314 -23.63 -8.35 47.11
CA ALA A 314 -24.24 -9.66 47.34
C ALA A 314 -25.73 -9.58 47.72
N SER A 315 -26.59 -9.27 46.74
CA SER A 315 -27.99 -9.72 46.77
C SER A 315 -28.56 -9.86 45.35
N LEU A 316 -27.97 -10.76 44.56
CA LEU A 316 -28.54 -11.13 43.25
C LEU A 316 -29.65 -12.17 43.47
N ASP A 317 -30.91 -11.73 43.54
CA ASP A 317 -32.05 -12.63 43.43
C ASP A 317 -32.14 -13.17 41.98
N LEU A 318 -31.80 -14.44 41.82
CA LEU A 318 -31.75 -15.13 40.53
C LEU A 318 -33.14 -15.37 39.91
N LYS A 319 -34.24 -14.98 40.58
CA LYS A 319 -35.60 -15.11 40.05
C LYS A 319 -36.06 -13.92 39.20
N ILE A 320 -35.32 -12.82 39.18
CA ILE A 320 -35.66 -11.63 38.38
C ILE A 320 -35.12 -11.83 36.94
N PRO A 321 -35.87 -11.58 35.85
CA PRO A 321 -35.36 -11.66 34.49
C PRO A 321 -34.14 -10.75 34.26
N LEU A 322 -33.16 -11.23 33.48
CA LEU A 322 -31.86 -10.55 33.25
C LEU A 322 -31.97 -9.07 32.85
N ARG A 323 -32.99 -8.73 32.06
CA ARG A 323 -33.27 -7.36 31.59
C ARG A 323 -33.63 -6.36 32.70
N ASP A 324 -34.13 -6.86 33.83
CA ASP A 324 -34.62 -6.05 34.94
C ASP A 324 -33.59 -5.98 36.09
N ARG A 325 -32.42 -6.61 35.94
CA ARG A 325 -31.32 -6.62 36.91
C ARG A 325 -30.32 -5.46 36.73
N PHE A 326 -30.39 -4.76 35.61
CA PHE A 326 -29.53 -3.62 35.33
C PHE A 326 -30.35 -2.33 35.46
N GLN A 327 -29.95 -1.45 36.38
CA GLN A 327 -30.51 -0.11 36.42
C GLN A 327 -30.12 0.63 35.14
N LYS A 328 -31.11 1.21 34.44
CA LYS A 328 -30.87 2.06 33.27
C LYS A 328 -30.02 3.24 33.70
N SER A 329 -28.87 3.42 33.07
CA SER A 329 -28.00 4.57 33.26
C SER A 329 -28.75 5.85 32.88
N SER A 330 -28.89 6.77 33.84
CA SER A 330 -29.36 8.12 33.61
C SER A 330 -28.21 8.95 33.00
N SER A 331 -27.97 8.79 31.71
CA SER A 331 -27.15 9.70 30.92
C SER A 331 -27.94 10.10 29.66
N SER A 332 -28.25 11.39 29.60
CA SER A 332 -29.04 12.04 28.57
C SER A 332 -28.22 12.26 27.30
N LEU A 333 -28.16 11.25 26.43
CA LEU A 333 -27.81 11.35 25.02
C LEU A 333 -28.75 10.46 24.19
N SER A 334 -30.03 10.85 24.15
CA SER A 334 -30.93 10.53 23.04
C SER A 334 -31.97 11.65 22.91
N SER A 335 -31.63 12.67 22.11
CA SER A 335 -32.59 13.68 21.65
C SER A 335 -33.08 13.30 20.25
N PHE A 336 -33.74 12.15 20.11
CA PHE A 336 -34.72 11.90 19.06
C PHE A 336 -35.71 10.86 19.59
N TYR A 337 -37.01 11.20 19.50
CA TYR A 337 -38.18 10.50 20.03
C TYR A 337 -38.62 10.88 21.46
N THR A 338 -39.47 11.91 21.54
CA THR A 338 -40.49 12.07 22.59
C THR A 338 -41.87 11.72 22.02
N PRO A 339 -42.58 10.74 22.58
CA PRO A 339 -44.03 10.61 22.44
C PRO A 339 -44.70 10.87 23.81
N HIS A 340 -45.51 11.93 23.94
CA HIS A 340 -46.97 11.94 24.18
C HIS A 340 -47.25 13.04 25.26
N GLU A 341 -48.41 13.69 25.46
CA GLU A 341 -49.84 13.41 25.25
C GLU A 341 -50.63 14.72 25.06
N GLY A 342 -51.81 14.65 24.42
CA GLY A 342 -52.88 15.62 24.67
C GLY A 342 -53.66 16.14 23.46
N SER A 343 -54.41 15.29 22.75
CA SER A 343 -55.76 15.65 22.28
C SER A 343 -56.46 14.47 21.60
N SER A 344 -57.77 14.51 21.77
CA SER A 344 -58.77 13.47 21.63
C SER A 344 -59.27 13.24 20.20
N ASN A 345 -59.68 11.99 19.96
CA ASN A 345 -60.81 11.51 19.14
C ASN A 345 -60.86 11.77 17.61
N PHE A 346 -61.37 10.73 16.92
CA PHE A 346 -61.91 10.68 15.54
C PHE A 346 -60.84 10.67 14.42
N ILE A 347 -60.79 9.81 13.38
CA ILE A 347 -61.69 8.83 12.73
C ILE A 347 -60.82 7.81 11.94
N LYS A 348 -61.43 6.64 11.70
CA LYS A 348 -61.05 5.40 10.99
C LYS A 348 -60.44 5.49 9.58
N SER A 349 -59.94 4.31 9.15
CA SER A 349 -59.76 3.75 7.78
C SER A 349 -58.37 3.96 7.15
N ASN A 350 -57.66 2.97 6.59
CA ASN A 350 -57.97 1.60 6.18
C ASN A 350 -56.73 0.70 6.34
N ASP A 351 -56.93 -0.47 6.96
CA ASP A 351 -56.12 -1.66 6.77
C ASP A 351 -56.39 -2.24 5.39
N HIS A 352 -55.34 -2.62 4.66
CA HIS A 352 -55.36 -3.86 3.87
C HIS A 352 -53.91 -4.37 3.69
N GLU A 353 -53.69 -5.54 4.31
CA GLU A 353 -52.82 -6.62 3.86
C GLU A 353 -51.30 -6.46 3.98
N ARG A 354 -50.74 -7.05 5.05
CA ARG A 354 -49.97 -8.31 4.95
C ARG A 354 -49.71 -8.90 6.34
N SER A 355 -50.46 -9.96 6.63
CA SER A 355 -50.16 -10.92 7.69
C SER A 355 -48.97 -11.79 7.28
N ASN A 356 -47.95 -11.90 8.14
CA ASN A 356 -47.41 -13.16 8.67
C ASN A 356 -46.18 -12.87 9.55
N SER A 357 -46.32 -13.10 10.85
CA SER A 357 -45.22 -13.47 11.77
C SER A 357 -45.37 -14.98 12.06
N PRO A 358 -44.48 -15.70 12.79
CA PRO A 358 -43.34 -15.23 13.60
C PRO A 358 -42.06 -16.11 13.49
N GLN A 359 -40.93 -15.69 14.11
CA GLN A 359 -40.08 -16.50 15.02
C GLN A 359 -38.61 -16.02 15.09
N ASN A 360 -38.15 -15.78 16.31
CA ASN A 360 -36.81 -16.03 16.84
C ASN A 360 -35.62 -15.86 15.87
N GLN A 361 -35.12 -14.63 15.71
CA GLN A 361 -33.70 -14.49 15.42
C GLN A 361 -32.92 -14.73 16.72
N PRO A 362 -32.01 -15.72 16.77
CA PRO A 362 -31.14 -15.88 17.92
C PRO A 362 -30.27 -14.62 18.06
N LEU A 363 -30.10 -14.15 19.30
CA LEU A 363 -29.04 -13.20 19.64
C LEU A 363 -27.74 -13.76 19.10
N LYS A 364 -27.20 -13.15 18.03
CA LYS A 364 -25.88 -13.48 17.52
C LYS A 364 -24.90 -13.13 18.63
N VAL A 365 -24.26 -14.15 19.19
CA VAL A 365 -23.11 -13.97 20.06
C VAL A 365 -22.09 -13.18 19.23
N PRO A 366 -21.60 -12.03 19.71
CA PRO A 366 -20.53 -11.31 19.03
C PRO A 366 -19.39 -12.28 18.73
N THR A 367 -19.02 -12.43 17.46
CA THR A 367 -17.82 -13.20 17.11
C THR A 367 -16.58 -12.44 17.57
N THR A 368 -15.46 -13.13 17.70
CA THR A 368 -14.16 -12.48 17.93
C THR A 368 -13.95 -11.33 16.94
N ASP A 369 -14.38 -11.45 15.69
CA ASP A 369 -14.27 -10.37 14.69
C ASP A 369 -15.18 -9.17 14.99
N THR A 370 -16.32 -9.37 15.67
CA THR A 370 -17.21 -8.26 16.08
C THR A 370 -16.74 -7.61 17.40
N LEU A 371 -16.06 -8.37 18.26
CA LEU A 371 -15.45 -7.89 19.51
C LEU A 371 -14.06 -7.27 19.29
N LEU A 372 -13.36 -7.71 18.25
CA LEU A 372 -12.03 -7.25 17.85
C LEU A 372 -12.08 -6.20 16.73
N GLY A 373 -13.26 -5.87 16.18
CA GLY A 373 -13.43 -4.83 15.16
C GLY A 373 -13.10 -3.40 15.63
N GLY A 374 -12.63 -3.24 16.89
CA GLY A 374 -12.08 -2.02 17.45
C GLY A 374 -10.57 -2.06 17.73
N PHE A 375 -9.84 -3.12 17.35
CA PHE A 375 -8.39 -3.14 17.48
C PHE A 375 -7.78 -2.40 16.29
N GLU A 376 -7.12 -1.28 16.61
CA GLU A 376 -6.21 -0.57 15.71
C GLU A 376 -5.10 -1.54 15.26
N GLU A 377 -4.59 -1.40 14.03
CA GLU A 377 -3.43 -2.17 13.51
C GLU A 377 -2.13 -1.98 14.34
N CYS A 378 -2.21 -1.23 15.43
CA CYS A 378 -1.17 -1.01 16.43
C CYS A 378 -0.87 -2.27 17.26
N ASP A 379 -1.84 -3.16 17.49
CA ASP A 379 -1.69 -4.25 18.47
C ASP A 379 -1.43 -5.64 17.86
N SER A 380 -1.57 -5.81 16.54
CA SER A 380 -1.39 -7.09 15.85
C SER A 380 -0.11 -7.14 15.03
N GLY A 381 1.04 -6.89 15.66
CA GLY A 381 2.32 -7.21 15.03
C GLY A 381 2.51 -8.72 14.98
N ASP A 382 2.60 -9.31 13.77
CA ASP A 382 3.01 -10.70 13.62
C ASP A 382 4.40 -10.86 14.26
N PRO A 383 4.55 -11.70 15.30
CA PRO A 383 5.83 -11.87 15.98
C PRO A 383 6.92 -12.34 15.02
N ASP A 384 6.57 -13.03 13.93
CA ASP A 384 7.53 -13.54 12.95
C ASP A 384 7.65 -12.65 11.71
N ALA A 385 7.10 -11.43 11.75
CA ALA A 385 7.23 -10.44 10.67
C ALA A 385 8.70 -10.16 10.36
N LYS A 386 9.15 -10.68 9.22
CA LYS A 386 10.48 -10.45 8.64
C LYS A 386 10.31 -9.81 7.27
N ALA A 387 11.20 -8.89 6.93
CA ALA A 387 11.35 -8.43 5.56
C ALA A 387 12.83 -8.34 5.18
N HIS A 388 13.11 -8.39 3.90
CA HIS A 388 14.44 -8.34 3.34
C HIS A 388 14.49 -7.37 2.16
N LEU A 389 15.55 -6.59 2.06
CA LEU A 389 15.91 -5.87 0.85
C LEU A 389 16.87 -6.74 0.04
N LEU A 390 16.46 -7.13 -1.16
CA LEU A 390 17.25 -7.89 -2.11
C LEU A 390 17.85 -6.95 -3.15
N LEU A 391 19.17 -6.83 -3.17
CA LEU A 391 19.92 -6.12 -4.20
C LEU A 391 20.32 -7.12 -5.29
N VAL A 392 19.84 -6.87 -6.50
CA VAL A 392 20.03 -7.73 -7.67
C VAL A 392 20.74 -6.97 -8.75
N ASN A 393 21.80 -7.55 -9.31
CA ASN A 393 22.54 -6.95 -10.41
C ASN A 393 22.25 -7.65 -11.74
N LEU A 394 21.77 -6.90 -12.71
CA LEU A 394 21.30 -7.38 -14.01
C LEU A 394 22.42 -7.63 -15.01
N SER A 395 23.56 -6.93 -14.87
CA SER A 395 24.66 -7.02 -15.85
C SER A 395 25.47 -8.32 -15.74
N SER A 396 25.45 -8.98 -14.58
CA SER A 396 26.15 -10.24 -14.33
C SER A 396 25.17 -11.37 -14.00
N GLU A 397 24.68 -12.10 -15.02
CA GLU A 397 23.80 -13.29 -14.88
C GLU A 397 22.72 -13.19 -13.79
N ALA A 398 22.14 -11.99 -13.58
CA ALA A 398 21.17 -11.71 -12.52
C ALA A 398 21.59 -12.20 -11.11
N VAL A 399 22.80 -11.84 -10.68
CA VAL A 399 23.34 -12.22 -9.37
C VAL A 399 22.70 -11.41 -8.24
N VAL A 400 22.27 -12.09 -7.18
CA VAL A 400 21.89 -11.42 -5.91
C VAL A 400 23.17 -10.99 -5.20
N GLN A 401 23.36 -9.67 -5.08
CA GLN A 401 24.55 -9.09 -4.46
C GLN A 401 24.44 -9.01 -2.93
N GLN A 402 23.24 -8.74 -2.42
CA GLN A 402 23.00 -8.62 -0.99
C GLN A 402 21.54 -8.92 -0.63
N GLN A 403 21.35 -9.58 0.52
CA GLN A 403 20.07 -9.68 1.22
C GLN A 403 20.22 -8.99 2.59
N ARG A 404 19.58 -7.81 2.76
CA ARG A 404 19.60 -7.06 4.02
C ARG A 404 18.29 -7.29 4.77
N ALA A 405 18.34 -7.92 5.94
CA ALA A 405 17.18 -8.09 6.81
C ALA A 405 16.71 -6.76 7.42
N ILE A 406 15.41 -6.61 7.57
CA ILE A 406 14.72 -5.49 8.22
C ILE A 406 13.96 -6.03 9.43
N ASN A 407 14.18 -5.41 10.59
CA ASN A 407 13.46 -5.73 11.81
C ASN A 407 12.05 -5.11 11.76
N CYS A 408 11.07 -5.83 11.21
CA CYS A 408 9.71 -5.31 11.06
C CYS A 408 8.94 -5.12 12.38
N ARG A 409 9.47 -5.59 13.51
CA ARG A 409 8.91 -5.27 14.84
C ARG A 409 9.18 -3.83 15.26
N GLU A 410 10.32 -3.29 14.82
CA GLU A 410 10.76 -1.93 15.15
C GLU A 410 10.51 -0.96 13.99
N PHE A 411 10.68 -1.44 12.76
CA PHE A 411 10.50 -0.68 11.53
C PHE A 411 9.52 -1.40 10.61
N GLN A 412 8.22 -1.21 10.83
CA GLN A 412 7.22 -1.80 9.96
C GLN A 412 7.19 -1.05 8.63
N PHE A 413 7.39 -1.76 7.53
CA PHE A 413 7.33 -1.15 6.20
C PHE A 413 5.90 -0.70 5.87
N LEU A 414 5.77 0.58 5.49
CA LEU A 414 4.51 1.20 5.09
C LEU A 414 4.36 1.17 3.56
N CYS A 415 5.20 1.92 2.83
CA CYS A 415 5.12 2.00 1.37
C CYS A 415 6.47 2.48 0.76
N PRO A 416 6.68 2.24 -0.55
CA PRO A 416 7.81 2.83 -1.27
C PRO A 416 7.51 4.30 -1.61
N GLY A 417 8.57 5.10 -1.75
CA GLY A 417 8.45 6.47 -2.25
C GLY A 417 7.98 6.47 -3.70
N ALA A 418 7.22 7.49 -4.09
CA ALA A 418 6.85 7.66 -5.49
C ALA A 418 8.10 7.87 -6.36
N HIS A 419 8.05 7.34 -7.59
CA HIS A 419 9.16 7.43 -8.51
C HIS A 419 9.14 8.77 -9.27
N VAL A 420 9.95 9.71 -8.81
CA VAL A 420 10.16 11.01 -9.45
C VAL A 420 11.61 11.08 -9.94
N LEU A 421 11.85 11.48 -11.20
CA LEU A 421 13.22 11.57 -11.72
C LEU A 421 14.07 12.54 -10.90
N ASP A 422 15.36 12.24 -10.83
CA ASP A 422 16.39 13.02 -10.14
C ASP A 422 16.23 13.12 -8.61
N ILE A 423 15.23 12.43 -8.03
CA ILE A 423 15.09 12.28 -6.57
C ILE A 423 15.49 10.85 -6.17
N PRO A 424 16.29 10.68 -5.10
CA PRO A 424 16.65 9.35 -4.61
C PRO A 424 15.44 8.48 -4.26
N SER A 425 15.56 7.17 -4.47
CA SER A 425 14.57 6.20 -3.98
C SER A 425 14.48 6.24 -2.46
N THR A 426 13.27 6.32 -1.94
CA THR A 426 12.99 6.38 -0.51
C THR A 426 12.01 5.30 -0.08
N LEU A 427 12.02 5.00 1.21
CA LEU A 427 11.18 4.00 1.87
C LEU A 427 10.55 4.64 3.10
N LEU A 428 9.27 4.37 3.34
CA LEU A 428 8.59 4.82 4.55
C LEU A 428 8.38 3.64 5.50
N PHE A 429 8.81 3.82 6.75
CA PHE A 429 8.64 2.85 7.82
C PHE A 429 7.89 3.47 8.99
N ARG A 430 6.97 2.73 9.60
CA ARG A 430 6.43 3.05 10.91
C ARG A 430 7.46 2.66 11.97
N ASN A 431 7.79 3.61 12.83
CA ASN A 431 8.57 3.40 14.04
C ASN A 431 7.88 4.16 15.17
N ASP A 432 7.42 3.42 16.18
CA ASP A 432 6.54 3.95 17.22
C ASP A 432 5.31 4.65 16.59
N VAL A 433 5.02 5.89 16.97
CA VAL A 433 3.90 6.69 16.43
C VAL A 433 4.23 7.37 15.10
N HIS A 434 5.49 7.42 14.67
CA HIS A 434 5.93 8.23 13.53
C HIS A 434 6.09 7.41 12.23
N GLY A 435 6.02 8.12 11.09
CA GLY A 435 6.45 7.59 9.79
C GLY A 435 7.84 8.11 9.45
N LEU A 436 8.85 7.25 9.46
CA LEU A 436 10.25 7.61 9.18
C LEU A 436 10.59 7.32 7.72
N MET A 437 11.07 8.35 7.02
CA MET A 437 11.50 8.27 5.62
C MET A 437 13.00 7.97 5.55
N TYR A 438 13.34 6.87 4.89
CA TYR A 438 14.71 6.43 4.66
C TYR A 438 15.09 6.59 3.20
N GLU A 439 16.21 7.25 2.94
CA GLU A 439 16.86 7.30 1.63
C GLU A 439 17.64 6.01 1.39
N LEU A 440 17.42 5.38 0.24
CA LEU A 440 18.12 4.18 -0.18
C LEU A 440 19.32 4.55 -1.04
N LYS A 441 20.51 4.14 -0.61
CA LYS A 441 21.76 4.27 -1.37
C LYS A 441 22.39 2.91 -1.60
N ILE A 442 22.93 2.70 -2.79
CA ILE A 442 23.78 1.55 -3.07
C ILE A 442 25.23 2.03 -2.95
N ALA A 443 25.94 1.57 -1.92
CA ALA A 443 27.34 1.87 -1.68
C ALA A 443 28.14 0.56 -1.62
N SER A 444 29.14 0.41 -2.48
CA SER A 444 30.00 -0.80 -2.51
C SER A 444 29.22 -2.12 -2.61
N ASN A 445 28.17 -2.16 -3.46
CA ASN A 445 27.24 -3.29 -3.62
C ASN A 445 26.48 -3.65 -2.33
N GLN A 446 26.25 -2.66 -1.47
CA GLN A 446 25.45 -2.80 -0.27
C GLN A 446 24.37 -1.71 -0.22
N VAL A 447 23.19 -2.08 0.24
CA VAL A 447 22.08 -1.19 0.50
C VAL A 447 22.29 -0.50 1.84
N VAL A 448 22.38 0.82 1.81
CA VAL A 448 22.46 1.72 2.96
C VAL A 448 21.15 2.49 3.04
N LEU A 449 20.59 2.56 4.25
CA LEU A 449 19.36 3.29 4.56
C LEU A 449 19.70 4.42 5.52
N ASN A 450 19.41 5.67 5.13
CA ASN A 450 19.63 6.84 5.96
C ASN A 450 18.31 7.53 6.29
N HIS A 451 18.03 7.77 7.56
CA HIS A 451 16.85 8.54 7.98
C HIS A 451 16.99 9.99 7.52
N VAL A 452 16.09 10.46 6.65
CA VAL A 452 16.19 11.78 5.99
C VAL A 452 15.01 12.71 6.27
N ALA A 453 13.83 12.18 6.61
CA ALA A 453 12.70 12.99 7.07
C ALA A 453 11.76 12.16 7.96
N THR A 454 10.95 12.84 8.75
CA THR A 454 9.88 12.22 9.56
C THR A 454 8.55 12.84 9.19
N PHE A 455 7.51 12.01 9.06
CA PHE A 455 6.11 12.39 9.12
C PHE A 455 5.62 12.18 10.56
N PRO A 456 5.45 13.26 11.35
CA PRO A 456 5.12 13.14 12.76
C PRO A 456 3.77 12.47 12.99
N ALA A 457 3.65 11.58 13.98
CA ALA A 457 2.42 10.82 14.28
C ALA A 457 1.80 10.02 13.09
N PHE A 458 2.48 9.90 11.96
CA PHE A 458 1.92 9.27 10.76
C PHE A 458 1.68 7.76 10.94
N GLY A 459 2.47 7.10 11.80
CA GLY A 459 2.25 5.70 12.18
C GLY A 459 0.92 5.49 12.88
N PHE A 460 0.57 6.39 13.80
CA PHE A 460 -0.74 6.40 14.47
C PHE A 460 -1.87 6.72 13.49
N VAL A 461 -1.69 7.74 12.65
CA VAL A 461 -2.66 8.14 11.64
C VAL A 461 -2.96 6.99 10.67
N GLN A 462 -1.93 6.33 10.15
CA GLN A 462 -2.06 5.19 9.24
C GLN A 462 -2.85 4.05 9.91
N ALA A 463 -2.49 3.67 11.14
CA ALA A 463 -3.16 2.59 11.86
C ALA A 463 -4.63 2.91 12.20
N SER A 464 -5.01 4.19 12.29
CA SER A 464 -6.40 4.62 12.48
C SER A 464 -7.29 4.46 11.24
N LYS A 465 -6.72 4.20 10.06
CA LYS A 465 -7.46 4.08 8.79
C LYS A 465 -7.73 2.62 8.46
N GLN A 466 -8.94 2.16 8.76
CA GLN A 466 -9.36 0.77 8.60
C GLN A 466 -9.49 0.31 7.13
N ASP A 467 -9.88 1.20 6.22
CA ASP A 467 -10.16 0.87 4.81
C ASP A 467 -9.04 1.33 3.85
N THR A 468 -7.78 1.32 4.30
CA THR A 468 -6.64 1.74 3.48
C THR A 468 -6.44 0.78 2.30
N LYS A 469 -6.49 1.32 1.07
CA LYS A 469 -6.20 0.58 -0.16
C LYS A 469 -4.83 0.89 -0.72
N LEU A 470 -4.53 2.18 -0.89
CA LEU A 470 -3.29 2.66 -1.49
C LEU A 470 -2.62 3.66 -0.56
N MET A 471 -1.30 3.61 -0.51
CA MET A 471 -0.49 4.58 0.22
C MET A 471 0.71 4.96 -0.62
N SER A 472 1.02 6.25 -0.65
CA SER A 472 2.16 6.78 -1.39
C SER A 472 2.66 8.04 -0.68
N PHE A 473 3.93 8.39 -0.88
CA PHE A 473 4.48 9.62 -0.37
C PHE A 473 5.47 10.21 -1.37
N HIS A 474 5.60 11.53 -1.33
CA HIS A 474 6.53 12.23 -2.19
C HIS A 474 7.97 11.94 -1.71
N PRO A 475 8.91 11.55 -2.60
CA PRO A 475 10.23 11.08 -2.18
C PRO A 475 11.11 12.15 -1.51
N ALA A 476 10.75 13.44 -1.63
CA ALA A 476 11.39 14.52 -0.87
C ALA A 476 10.82 14.72 0.55
N GLY A 477 9.83 13.91 0.96
CA GLY A 477 9.22 13.99 2.29
C GLY A 477 8.19 15.11 2.47
N SER A 478 7.76 15.78 1.39
CA SER A 478 6.87 16.95 1.44
C SER A 478 5.41 16.62 1.76
N PHE A 479 4.92 15.45 1.36
CA PHE A 479 3.59 14.98 1.76
C PHE A 479 3.48 13.45 1.63
N ALA A 480 2.55 12.88 2.40
CA ALA A 480 2.13 11.49 2.31
C ALA A 480 0.62 11.41 2.07
N CYS A 481 0.16 10.36 1.41
CA CYS A 481 -1.25 10.17 1.09
C CYS A 481 -1.72 8.74 1.38
N ILE A 482 -2.94 8.65 1.89
CA ILE A 482 -3.65 7.40 2.20
C ILE A 482 -4.96 7.44 1.43
N GLY A 483 -5.13 6.53 0.47
CA GLY A 483 -6.37 6.33 -0.27
C GLY A 483 -7.17 5.18 0.31
N GLU A 484 -8.43 5.42 0.62
CA GLU A 484 -9.37 4.37 1.05
C GLU A 484 -9.85 3.54 -0.16
N PHE A 485 -10.43 2.36 0.08
CA PHE A 485 -11.06 1.57 -0.99
C PHE A 485 -12.11 2.36 -1.75
N THR A 486 -12.88 3.18 -1.03
CA THR A 486 -13.92 4.01 -1.62
C THR A 486 -13.84 5.42 -1.08
N ARG A 487 -14.39 6.36 -1.86
CA ARG A 487 -14.77 7.71 -1.44
C ARG A 487 -13.65 8.71 -1.24
N ARG A 488 -12.52 8.39 -0.62
CA ARG A 488 -11.62 9.45 -0.13
C ARG A 488 -10.12 9.16 -0.25
N ILE A 489 -9.37 10.25 -0.31
CA ILE A 489 -7.93 10.28 -0.06
C ILE A 489 -7.66 11.30 1.04
N PHE A 490 -6.81 10.92 1.98
CA PHE A 490 -6.20 11.81 2.96
C PHE A 490 -4.80 12.20 2.50
N ILE A 491 -4.48 13.49 2.56
CA ILE A 491 -3.16 14.02 2.20
C ILE A 491 -2.61 14.76 3.42
N TYR A 492 -1.44 14.35 3.89
CA TYR A 492 -0.75 14.89 5.04
C TYR A 492 0.49 15.62 4.55
N GLN A 493 0.50 16.94 4.68
CA GLN A 493 1.63 17.76 4.27
C GLN A 493 2.65 17.86 5.39
N ASN A 494 3.91 17.89 5.00
CA ASN A 494 5.04 18.13 5.85
C ASN A 494 5.69 19.44 5.39
N ASP A 495 4.91 20.52 5.51
CA ASP A 495 5.32 21.86 5.08
C ASP A 495 6.30 22.44 6.11
N ASP A 496 7.39 23.05 5.64
CA ASP A 496 8.39 23.72 6.50
C ASP A 496 8.03 25.20 6.74
N LEU A 497 6.73 25.49 6.93
CA LEU A 497 6.28 26.86 7.16
C LEU A 497 6.59 27.26 8.60
N GLU A 498 7.25 28.42 8.79
CA GLU A 498 7.65 28.90 10.13
C GLU A 498 6.50 28.94 11.15
N THR A 499 5.28 29.24 10.69
CA THR A 499 4.09 29.30 11.55
C THR A 499 3.66 27.92 12.04
N GLU A 500 3.78 26.90 11.20
CA GLU A 500 3.46 25.51 11.51
C GLU A 500 4.54 24.89 12.40
N ASN A 501 5.80 25.19 12.13
CA ASN A 501 6.93 24.78 12.98
C ASN A 501 6.85 25.35 14.40
N LYS A 502 6.42 26.61 14.55
CA LYS A 502 6.22 27.22 15.89
C LYS A 502 5.02 26.63 16.63
N ALA A 503 4.03 26.13 15.90
CA ALA A 503 2.82 25.53 16.46
C ALA A 503 2.93 24.01 16.62
N HIS A 504 4.00 23.39 16.10
CA HIS A 504 4.18 21.94 16.07
C HIS A 504 3.00 21.22 15.41
N THR A 505 2.47 21.78 14.32
CA THR A 505 1.32 21.24 13.58
C THR A 505 1.63 21.04 12.11
N CYS A 506 0.99 20.05 11.48
CA CYS A 506 1.06 19.84 10.03
C CYS A 506 -0.34 19.91 9.40
N LYS A 507 -0.45 20.21 8.10
CA LYS A 507 -1.76 20.22 7.41
C LYS A 507 -2.22 18.83 7.01
N GLN A 508 -3.54 18.62 7.09
CA GLN A 508 -4.23 17.48 6.51
C GLN A 508 -5.33 17.96 5.56
N HIS A 509 -5.47 17.29 4.42
CA HIS A 509 -6.58 17.49 3.49
C HIS A 509 -7.35 16.19 3.29
N ILE A 510 -8.64 16.32 3.00
CA ILE A 510 -9.52 15.21 2.68
C ILE A 510 -10.16 15.51 1.33
N VAL A 511 -9.93 14.64 0.35
CA VAL A 511 -10.49 14.77 -1.00
C VAL A 511 -11.46 13.64 -1.25
N GLU A 512 -12.71 13.98 -1.58
CA GLU A 512 -13.76 13.00 -1.87
C GLU A 512 -14.03 12.84 -3.37
N PHE A 513 -14.30 11.60 -3.80
CA PHE A 513 -14.53 11.17 -5.19
C PHE A 513 -15.92 10.53 -5.39
N GLY A 514 -16.82 10.70 -4.44
CA GLY A 514 -18.16 10.07 -4.47
C GLY A 514 -18.10 8.56 -4.22
N ASN A 515 -19.08 7.81 -4.70
CA ASN A 515 -19.21 6.37 -4.43
C ASN A 515 -18.41 5.48 -5.38
N GLN A 516 -17.24 5.95 -5.83
CA GLN A 516 -16.36 5.21 -6.75
C GLN A 516 -15.21 4.56 -6.00
N GLU A 517 -14.81 3.38 -6.45
CA GLU A 517 -13.62 2.69 -5.97
C GLU A 517 -12.36 3.37 -6.51
N LEU A 518 -11.32 3.48 -5.69
CA LEU A 518 -10.01 3.92 -6.15
C LEU A 518 -9.32 2.76 -6.86
N LEU A 519 -9.02 2.90 -8.15
CA LEU A 519 -8.31 1.88 -8.92
C LEU A 519 -6.80 2.14 -8.97
N GLY A 520 -6.38 3.39 -8.83
CA GLY A 520 -4.97 3.75 -8.83
C GLY A 520 -4.71 5.12 -8.24
N LEU A 521 -3.51 5.29 -7.69
CA LEU A 521 -3.04 6.51 -7.04
C LEU A 521 -1.56 6.64 -7.31
N GLN A 522 -1.14 7.75 -7.92
CA GLN A 522 0.26 8.00 -8.21
C GLN A 522 0.62 9.47 -8.03
N ILE A 523 1.79 9.72 -7.45
CA ILE A 523 2.38 11.06 -7.36
C ILE A 523 3.24 11.25 -8.61
N THR A 524 2.95 12.28 -9.40
CA THR A 524 3.66 12.54 -10.67
C THR A 524 4.80 13.53 -10.52
N ASN A 525 4.66 14.49 -9.59
CA ASN A 525 5.64 15.54 -9.34
C ASN A 525 5.50 16.08 -7.90
N ASN A 526 6.18 17.19 -7.61
CA ASN A 526 6.20 17.83 -6.29
C ASN A 526 4.85 18.32 -5.76
N ASP A 527 3.88 18.60 -6.63
CA ASP A 527 2.61 19.24 -6.26
C ASP A 527 1.36 18.52 -6.82
N THR A 528 1.51 17.37 -7.50
CA THR A 528 0.42 16.76 -8.25
C THR A 528 0.31 15.26 -7.99
N LEU A 529 -0.93 14.81 -7.73
CA LEU A 529 -1.33 13.41 -7.68
C LEU A 529 -2.34 13.12 -8.78
N LEU A 530 -2.21 11.96 -9.40
CA LEU A 530 -3.21 11.40 -10.29
C LEU A 530 -3.96 10.27 -9.57
N VAL A 531 -5.29 10.27 -9.70
CA VAL A 531 -6.17 9.28 -9.09
C VAL A 531 -7.07 8.69 -10.16
N LEU A 532 -7.02 7.37 -10.31
CA LEU A 532 -7.85 6.64 -11.25
C LEU A 532 -9.06 6.04 -10.54
N THR A 533 -10.24 6.29 -11.09
CA THR A 533 -11.51 5.63 -10.75
C THR A 533 -12.06 4.93 -12.00
N PRO A 534 -13.11 4.09 -11.91
CA PRO A 534 -13.63 3.36 -13.07
C PRO A 534 -14.02 4.26 -14.24
N THR A 535 -14.50 5.49 -13.99
CA THR A 535 -15.01 6.36 -15.06
C THR A 535 -14.32 7.70 -15.16
N THR A 536 -13.36 8.01 -14.28
CA THR A 536 -12.77 9.35 -14.19
C THR A 536 -11.32 9.28 -13.72
N MET A 537 -10.46 10.06 -14.38
CA MET A 537 -9.12 10.38 -13.90
C MET A 537 -9.18 11.73 -13.19
N TYR A 538 -8.70 11.81 -11.95
CA TYR A 538 -8.60 13.06 -11.22
C TYR A 538 -7.14 13.51 -11.14
N SER A 539 -6.91 14.79 -11.41
CA SER A 539 -5.65 15.48 -11.12
C SER A 539 -5.85 16.35 -9.88
N LEU A 540 -5.14 16.01 -8.81
CA LEU A 540 -5.13 16.75 -7.56
C LEU A 540 -3.85 17.55 -7.47
N ARG A 541 -3.98 18.88 -7.44
CA ARG A 541 -2.85 19.78 -7.30
C ARG A 541 -2.83 20.43 -5.93
N LEU A 542 -1.77 20.17 -5.17
CA LEU A 542 -1.48 20.87 -3.93
C LEU A 542 -1.05 22.29 -4.27
N LEU A 543 -1.81 23.26 -3.78
CA LEU A 543 -1.47 24.66 -3.86
C LEU A 543 -0.53 24.95 -2.70
N LEU A 544 0.75 25.06 -2.99
CA LEU A 544 1.73 25.60 -2.04
C LEU A 544 1.23 27.00 -1.63
N CYS A 545 0.93 27.16 -0.34
CA CYS A 545 0.43 28.42 0.23
C CYS A 545 1.58 29.36 0.57
#